data_AF-A0A958QBG9-F1
#
_entry.id   AF-A0A958QBG9-F1
#
_cell.length_a   1.000
_cell.length_b   1.000
_cell.length_c   1.000
_cell.angle_alpha   90.00
_cell.angle_beta   90.00
_cell.angle_gamma   90.00
#
_symmetry.space_group_name_H-M   'P 1'
#
loop_
_entity.id
_entity.type
_entity.pdbx_description
1 polymer ?
#
loop_
_entity_poly.entity_id
_entity_poly.type
_entity_poly.pdbx_seq_one_letter_code
_entity_poly.pdbx_strand_id
1 'polypeptide(L)'
;MISSSDQSLALDTPFLDLQELALPASVSIRDIFLSHRALHGEPSLDRSNWETDRSNWLRLTPQQQEVFVHVLTRFSFGMRVALDLISTLENAAQIGGREAPVHYAAVRADTGFVAEACESYRLEVGGRDGDPGALTEGFRKVFETIFPARKGDLEKALKTATRREQIRSEAALRTDYHVIGEGLGAITGIWGMNAAMRELKNASGGESVLPGLASLVGAVTLVERRNIAFGLSEMGELAREAYFPTVISSV
;
A
#
# COMPACT_ATOMS: atom_id res chain seq x y z
N MET A 1 -16.57 -20.95 0.97
CA MET A 1 -15.72 -21.88 1.74
C MET A 1 -14.38 -21.90 1.04
N ILE A 2 -13.39 -21.18 1.58
CA ILE A 2 -12.01 -21.23 1.08
C ILE A 2 -11.42 -22.56 1.56
N SER A 3 -10.75 -23.27 0.65
CA SER A 3 -10.22 -24.62 0.85
C SER A 3 -9.03 -24.58 1.82
N SER A 4 -8.87 -25.62 2.64
CA SER A 4 -7.71 -25.77 3.55
C SER A 4 -6.35 -25.83 2.84
N SER A 5 -6.35 -25.98 1.51
CA SER A 5 -5.15 -25.88 0.66
C SER A 5 -4.66 -24.45 0.43
N ASP A 6 -5.53 -23.44 0.59
CA ASP A 6 -5.17 -22.03 0.35
C ASP A 6 -4.51 -21.40 1.58
N GLN A 7 -4.72 -21.97 2.77
CA GLN A 7 -4.09 -21.53 4.03
C GLN A 7 -2.62 -21.97 4.16
N SER A 8 -2.21 -23.10 3.54
CA SER A 8 -0.80 -23.51 3.57
C SER A 8 0.08 -22.63 2.66
N LEU A 9 -0.49 -22.04 1.62
CA LEU A 9 0.19 -21.09 0.73
C LEU A 9 0.55 -19.78 1.44
N ALA A 10 -0.21 -19.35 2.45
CA ALA A 10 0.12 -18.16 3.25
C ALA A 10 1.26 -18.40 4.24
N LEU A 11 1.41 -19.64 4.72
CA LEU A 11 2.41 -20.03 5.73
C LEU A 11 3.77 -20.43 5.13
N ASP A 12 3.79 -20.82 3.85
CA ASP A 12 4.98 -21.17 3.07
C ASP A 12 5.30 -20.18 1.94
N THR A 13 4.71 -18.97 1.95
CA THR A 13 5.02 -17.94 0.95
C THR A 13 6.54 -17.71 0.94
N PRO A 14 7.27 -18.00 -0.15
CA PRO A 14 8.65 -17.59 -0.25
C PRO A 14 8.69 -16.09 -0.02
N PHE A 15 9.52 -15.69 0.95
CA PHE A 15 9.70 -14.30 1.33
C PHE A 15 9.91 -13.45 0.08
N LEU A 16 9.22 -12.30 0.01
CA LEU A 16 9.36 -11.27 -1.01
C LEU A 16 10.79 -11.19 -1.58
N ASP A 17 11.02 -11.90 -2.68
CA ASP A 17 12.20 -11.68 -3.51
C ASP A 17 11.94 -10.35 -4.23
N LEU A 18 12.90 -9.43 -4.21
CA LEU A 18 12.80 -8.19 -4.99
C LEU A 18 12.61 -8.48 -6.48
N GLN A 19 13.03 -9.67 -6.95
CA GLN A 19 12.75 -10.14 -8.31
C GLN A 19 11.27 -10.48 -8.53
N GLU A 20 10.52 -10.89 -7.49
CA GLU A 20 9.07 -11.08 -7.59
C GLU A 20 8.30 -9.74 -7.55
N LEU A 21 8.89 -8.68 -6.99
CA LEU A 21 8.36 -7.31 -7.11
C LEU A 21 8.49 -6.74 -8.53
N ALA A 22 9.36 -7.33 -9.37
CA ALA A 22 9.42 -6.99 -10.77
C ALA A 22 8.18 -7.57 -11.46
N LEU A 23 7.18 -6.71 -11.69
CA LEU A 23 6.14 -7.08 -12.64
C LEU A 23 6.81 -7.33 -13.99
N PRO A 24 6.44 -8.40 -14.71
CA PRO A 24 6.83 -8.54 -16.10
C PRO A 24 6.58 -7.21 -16.81
N ALA A 25 7.53 -6.75 -17.64
CA ALA A 25 7.42 -5.50 -18.38
C ALA A 25 6.17 -5.41 -19.29
N SER A 26 5.38 -6.49 -19.38
CA SER A 26 4.16 -6.67 -20.17
C SER A 26 2.85 -6.59 -19.36
N VAL A 27 2.86 -6.31 -18.05
CA VAL A 27 1.60 -6.24 -17.27
C VAL A 27 0.82 -4.98 -17.65
N SER A 28 -0.40 -5.18 -18.18
CA SER A 28 -1.28 -4.07 -18.56
C SER A 28 -2.06 -3.52 -17.36
N ILE A 29 -2.44 -2.24 -17.41
CA ILE A 29 -3.32 -1.58 -16.43
C ILE A 29 -4.62 -2.39 -16.22
N ARG A 30 -5.13 -3.00 -17.30
CA ARG A 30 -6.29 -3.90 -17.27
C ARG A 30 -6.04 -5.17 -16.46
N ASP A 31 -4.88 -5.82 -16.62
CA ASP A 31 -4.54 -7.02 -15.86
C ASP A 31 -4.41 -6.73 -14.36
N ILE A 32 -3.85 -5.57 -14.03
CA ILE A 32 -3.77 -5.08 -12.63
C ILE A 32 -5.18 -4.92 -12.08
N PHE A 33 -6.09 -4.28 -12.82
CA PHE A 33 -7.48 -4.16 -12.38
C PHE A 33 -8.22 -5.48 -12.25
N LEU A 34 -8.02 -6.41 -13.18
CA LEU A 34 -8.59 -7.75 -13.06
C LEU A 34 -8.04 -8.46 -11.83
N SER A 35 -6.79 -8.22 -11.44
CA SER A 35 -6.23 -8.71 -10.18
C SER A 35 -6.89 -8.07 -8.94
N HIS A 36 -7.18 -6.76 -8.97
CA HIS A 36 -7.98 -6.11 -7.92
C HIS A 36 -9.40 -6.70 -7.85
N ARG A 37 -10.05 -6.91 -8.99
CA ARG A 37 -11.40 -7.52 -9.06
C ARG A 37 -11.44 -8.97 -8.62
N ALA A 38 -10.42 -9.77 -8.93
CA ALA A 38 -10.34 -11.15 -8.47
C ALA A 38 -10.27 -11.22 -6.93
N LEU A 39 -9.69 -10.20 -6.30
CA LEU A 39 -9.58 -10.05 -4.84
C LEU A 39 -10.74 -9.28 -4.21
N HIS A 40 -11.63 -8.66 -4.99
CA HIS A 40 -12.88 -8.06 -4.49
C HIS A 40 -13.91 -9.10 -4.01
N GLY A 41 -13.61 -10.40 -4.08
CA GLY A 41 -14.06 -11.30 -3.04
C GLY A 41 -13.25 -10.98 -1.78
N GLU A 42 -13.66 -9.91 -1.09
CA GLU A 42 -12.98 -9.19 0.00
C GLU A 42 -11.73 -9.90 0.55
N PRO A 43 -10.56 -9.23 0.65
CA PRO A 43 -9.61 -9.64 1.68
C PRO A 43 -10.32 -9.47 3.03
N SER A 44 -11.07 -10.48 3.45
CA SER A 44 -11.75 -10.48 4.73
C SER A 44 -10.63 -10.58 5.76
N LEU A 45 -10.68 -9.71 6.76
CA LEU A 45 -9.87 -9.91 7.95
C LEU A 45 -10.28 -11.24 8.56
N ASP A 46 -9.53 -12.31 8.27
CA ASP A 46 -9.70 -13.56 8.97
C ASP A 46 -9.20 -13.35 10.40
N ARG A 47 -10.16 -13.09 11.29
CA ARG A 47 -9.90 -12.84 12.71
C ARG A 47 -9.82 -14.12 13.52
N SER A 48 -9.93 -15.31 12.91
CA SER A 48 -9.89 -16.59 13.62
C SER A 48 -8.64 -16.73 14.50
N ASN A 49 -7.52 -16.16 14.04
CA ASN A 49 -6.23 -16.25 14.69
C ASN A 49 -5.93 -15.10 15.65
N TRP A 50 -6.78 -14.06 15.71
CA TRP A 50 -6.48 -12.86 16.52
C TRP A 50 -6.53 -13.13 18.02
N GLU A 51 -7.34 -14.10 18.46
CA GLU A 51 -7.37 -14.52 19.87
C GLU A 51 -6.06 -15.22 20.28
N THR A 52 -5.53 -16.07 19.38
CA THR A 52 -4.22 -16.69 19.53
C THR A 52 -3.13 -15.62 19.58
N ASP A 53 -3.17 -14.68 18.64
CA ASP A 53 -2.22 -13.57 18.59
C ASP A 53 -2.28 -12.71 19.84
N ARG A 54 -3.47 -12.41 20.39
CA ARG A 54 -3.62 -11.64 21.63
C ARG A 54 -2.94 -12.33 22.81
N SER A 55 -3.11 -13.65 22.92
CA SER A 55 -2.47 -14.45 23.97
C SER A 55 -0.93 -14.47 23.81
N ASN A 56 -0.45 -14.58 22.58
CA ASN A 56 0.98 -14.60 22.28
C ASN A 56 1.63 -13.21 22.34
N TRP A 57 0.88 -12.16 22.05
CA TRP A 57 1.32 -10.77 22.10
C TRP A 57 1.81 -10.39 23.49
N LEU A 58 1.08 -10.80 24.53
CA LEU A 58 1.44 -10.57 25.94
C LEU A 58 2.76 -11.26 26.36
N ARG A 59 3.26 -12.20 25.55
CA ARG A 59 4.52 -12.91 25.79
C ARG A 59 5.71 -12.28 25.05
N LEU A 60 5.46 -11.34 24.15
CA LEU A 60 6.50 -10.60 23.45
C LEU A 60 7.23 -9.66 24.40
N THR A 61 8.48 -9.35 24.10
CA THR A 61 9.19 -8.29 24.81
C THR A 61 8.59 -6.93 24.47
N PRO A 62 8.71 -5.91 25.35
CA PRO A 62 8.23 -4.58 25.05
C PRO A 62 8.77 -4.02 23.73
N GLN A 63 10.05 -4.28 23.43
CA GLN A 63 10.68 -3.83 22.17
C GLN A 63 10.07 -4.51 20.93
N GLN A 64 9.72 -5.80 21.02
CA GLN A 64 9.05 -6.50 19.91
C GLN A 64 7.64 -5.96 19.67
N GLN A 65 6.88 -5.72 20.75
CA GLN A 65 5.56 -5.09 20.66
C GLN A 65 5.66 -3.70 20.03
N GLU A 66 6.65 -2.91 20.45
CA GLU A 66 6.88 -1.56 19.96
C GLU A 66 7.12 -1.52 18.45
N VAL A 67 7.96 -2.41 17.91
CA VAL A 67 8.21 -2.51 16.46
C VAL A 67 6.92 -2.75 15.68
N PHE A 68 6.09 -3.69 16.11
CA PHE A 68 4.84 -3.97 15.43
C PHE A 68 3.83 -2.82 15.54
N VAL A 69 3.70 -2.21 16.73
CA VAL A 69 2.81 -1.04 16.93
C VAL A 69 3.22 0.11 16.03
N HIS A 70 4.53 0.40 15.93
CA HIS A 70 5.04 1.47 15.06
C HIS A 70 4.70 1.22 13.59
N VAL A 71 4.97 0.02 13.09
CA VAL A 71 4.72 -0.29 11.69
C VAL A 71 3.22 -0.32 11.38
N LEU A 72 2.39 -0.93 12.25
CA LEU A 72 0.93 -0.92 12.09
C LEU A 72 0.35 0.50 12.10
N THR A 73 0.85 1.36 13.00
CA THR A 73 0.39 2.75 13.07
C THR A 73 0.81 3.55 11.84
N ARG A 74 2.03 3.31 11.35
CA ARG A 74 2.52 3.92 10.12
C ARG A 74 1.65 3.54 8.92
N PHE A 75 1.28 2.26 8.79
CA PHE A 75 0.34 1.82 7.75
C PHE A 75 -1.03 2.46 7.92
N SER A 76 -1.64 2.37 9.10
CA SER A 76 -2.98 2.91 9.31
C SER A 76 -3.06 4.41 9.04
N PHE A 77 -2.09 5.18 9.53
CA PHE A 77 -2.03 6.63 9.32
C PHE A 77 -1.66 6.98 7.87
N GLY A 78 -0.59 6.39 7.34
CA GLY A 78 -0.10 6.67 5.99
C GLY A 78 -1.15 6.38 4.93
N MET A 79 -1.87 5.27 5.06
CA MET A 79 -2.95 4.90 4.14
C MET A 79 -4.14 5.87 4.22
N ARG A 80 -4.50 6.34 5.42
CA ARG A 80 -5.56 7.37 5.56
C ARG A 80 -5.21 8.66 4.84
N VAL A 81 -3.95 9.09 4.88
CA VAL A 81 -3.50 10.27 4.12
C VAL A 81 -3.46 9.97 2.62
N ALA A 82 -3.03 8.77 2.22
CA ALA A 82 -3.02 8.33 0.82
C ALA A 82 -4.42 8.37 0.18
N LEU A 83 -5.49 8.04 0.92
CA LEU A 83 -6.87 8.10 0.40
C LEU A 83 -7.26 9.46 -0.18
N ASP A 84 -6.81 10.55 0.45
CA ASP A 84 -7.07 11.91 -0.02
C ASP A 84 -6.29 12.21 -1.32
N LEU A 85 -5.03 11.74 -1.39
CA LEU A 85 -4.18 11.87 -2.58
C LEU A 85 -4.71 11.06 -3.77
N ILE A 86 -5.15 9.82 -3.52
CA ILE A 86 -5.78 8.96 -4.52
C ILE A 86 -6.99 9.64 -5.12
N SER A 87 -7.83 10.30 -4.30
CA SER A 87 -9.02 11.01 -4.77
C SER A 87 -8.65 12.19 -5.69
N THR A 88 -7.57 12.93 -5.39
CA THR A 88 -7.06 13.98 -6.27
C THR A 88 -6.55 13.42 -7.60
N LEU A 89 -5.83 12.29 -7.56
CA LEU A 89 -5.31 11.63 -8.75
C LEU A 89 -6.40 11.03 -9.62
N GLU A 90 -7.44 10.46 -9.01
CA GLU A 90 -8.66 9.97 -9.67
C GLU A 90 -9.33 11.10 -10.47
N ASN A 91 -9.52 12.26 -9.84
CA ASN A 91 -10.08 13.44 -10.50
C ASN A 91 -9.18 13.95 -11.64
N ALA A 92 -7.86 13.98 -11.44
CA ALA A 92 -6.92 14.35 -12.49
C ALA A 92 -6.97 13.37 -13.69
N ALA A 93 -7.09 12.07 -13.43
CA ALA A 93 -7.28 11.04 -14.45
C ALA A 93 -8.59 11.22 -15.23
N GLN A 94 -9.68 11.56 -14.54
CA GLN A 94 -10.97 11.82 -15.18
C GLN A 94 -10.94 13.05 -16.08
N ILE A 95 -10.34 14.16 -15.64
CA ILE A 95 -10.15 15.37 -16.45
C ILE A 95 -9.28 15.08 -17.68
N GLY A 96 -8.27 14.22 -17.53
CA GLY A 96 -7.41 13.77 -18.63
C GLY A 96 -8.05 12.77 -19.59
N GLY A 97 -9.29 12.32 -19.35
CA GLY A 97 -9.98 11.35 -20.20
C GLY A 97 -9.38 9.95 -20.23
N ARG A 98 -8.65 9.55 -19.17
CA ARG A 98 -8.01 8.22 -19.07
C ARG A 98 -8.98 7.17 -18.53
N GLU A 99 -8.74 5.89 -18.83
CA GLU A 99 -9.48 4.75 -18.22
C GLU A 99 -9.18 4.57 -16.73
N ALA A 100 -8.14 5.24 -16.21
CA ALA A 100 -7.64 5.15 -14.85
C ALA A 100 -8.63 5.47 -13.68
N PRO A 101 -9.75 6.19 -13.81
CA PRO A 101 -10.66 6.43 -12.68
C PRO A 101 -11.18 5.15 -12.02
N VAL A 102 -11.54 4.13 -12.81
CA VAL A 102 -12.02 2.85 -12.27
C VAL A 102 -10.90 2.09 -11.53
N HIS A 103 -9.65 2.28 -11.97
CA HIS A 103 -8.47 1.72 -11.32
C HIS A 103 -8.19 2.43 -9.99
N TYR A 104 -8.31 3.75 -9.97
CA TYR A 104 -8.17 4.55 -8.75
C TYR A 104 -9.23 4.23 -7.71
N ALA A 105 -10.46 3.91 -8.11
CA ALA A 105 -11.48 3.42 -7.19
C ALA A 105 -11.07 2.09 -6.53
N ALA A 106 -10.44 1.18 -7.28
CA ALA A 106 -9.91 -0.08 -6.74
C ALA A 106 -8.71 0.15 -5.80
N VAL A 107 -7.75 1.00 -6.19
CA VAL A 107 -6.62 1.40 -5.33
C VAL A 107 -7.13 2.02 -4.04
N ARG A 108 -8.12 2.91 -4.11
CA ARG A 108 -8.74 3.54 -2.93
C ARG A 108 -9.38 2.52 -1.99
N ALA A 109 -10.10 1.53 -2.53
CA ALA A 109 -10.70 0.47 -1.73
C ALA A 109 -9.63 -0.36 -1.02
N ASP A 110 -8.57 -0.75 -1.74
CA ASP A 110 -7.45 -1.51 -1.20
C ASP A 110 -6.67 -0.73 -0.12
N THR A 111 -6.37 0.54 -0.37
CA THR A 111 -5.75 1.45 0.61
C THR A 111 -6.61 1.61 1.86
N GLY A 112 -7.93 1.71 1.69
CA GLY A 112 -8.89 1.79 2.80
C GLY A 112 -8.89 0.52 3.65
N PHE A 113 -8.87 -0.65 2.99
CA PHE A 113 -8.74 -1.94 3.65
C PHE A 113 -7.44 -2.03 4.48
N VAL A 114 -6.28 -1.69 3.91
CA VAL A 114 -5.00 -1.72 4.65
C VAL A 114 -5.05 -0.81 5.87
N ALA A 115 -5.61 0.41 5.71
CA ALA A 115 -5.74 1.36 6.81
C ALA A 115 -6.53 0.79 7.98
N GLU A 116 -7.72 0.25 7.69
CA GLU A 116 -8.63 -0.31 8.68
C GLU A 116 -8.10 -1.61 9.30
N ALA A 117 -7.50 -2.47 8.48
CA ALA A 117 -6.96 -3.76 8.90
C ALA A 117 -5.79 -3.60 9.88
N CYS A 118 -4.84 -2.71 9.56
CA CYS A 118 -3.71 -2.42 10.44
C CYS A 118 -4.15 -1.75 11.74
N GLU A 119 -5.11 -0.83 11.68
CA GLU A 119 -5.64 -0.18 12.87
C GLU A 119 -6.42 -1.16 13.76
N SER A 120 -7.28 -1.97 13.17
CA SER A 120 -8.08 -2.97 13.88
C SER A 120 -7.18 -3.97 14.60
N TYR A 121 -6.17 -4.51 13.91
CA TYR A 121 -5.22 -5.44 14.55
C TYR A 121 -4.47 -4.76 15.70
N ARG A 122 -3.98 -3.53 15.49
CA ARG A 122 -3.28 -2.77 16.54
C ARG A 122 -4.16 -2.57 17.77
N LEU A 123 -5.43 -2.20 17.60
CA LEU A 123 -6.35 -1.93 18.71
C LEU A 123 -6.82 -3.20 19.43
N GLU A 124 -7.08 -4.28 18.70
CA GLU A 124 -7.69 -5.50 19.24
C GLU A 124 -6.68 -6.52 19.77
N VAL A 125 -5.46 -6.52 19.22
CA VAL A 125 -4.36 -7.40 19.64
C VAL A 125 -3.27 -6.62 20.37
N GLY A 126 -2.87 -5.47 19.83
CA GLY A 126 -1.77 -4.67 20.36
C GLY A 126 -2.07 -3.87 21.63
N GLY A 127 -3.35 -3.59 21.90
CA GLY A 127 -3.79 -2.74 23.03
C GLY A 127 -3.90 -1.26 22.66
N ARG A 128 -4.71 -0.51 23.43
CA ARG A 128 -5.27 0.79 23.00
C ARG A 128 -4.35 2.01 23.06
N ASP A 129 -3.26 2.00 23.83
CA ASP A 129 -2.59 3.27 24.21
C ASP A 129 -1.10 3.35 23.83
N GLY A 130 -0.76 2.97 22.61
CA GLY A 130 0.52 3.36 22.04
C GLY A 130 0.41 4.76 21.45
N ASP A 131 0.92 5.79 22.15
CA ASP A 131 1.33 7.03 21.48
C ASP A 131 2.38 6.60 20.44
N PRO A 132 2.13 6.80 19.13
CA PRO A 132 3.02 6.30 18.09
C PRO A 132 4.40 6.96 18.08
N GLY A 133 4.68 7.82 19.06
CA GLY A 133 6.01 8.25 19.47
C GLY A 133 6.73 9.08 18.41
N ALA A 134 7.99 9.42 18.71
CA ALA A 134 8.84 10.24 17.84
C ALA A 134 9.14 9.60 16.47
N LEU A 135 8.98 8.28 16.31
CA LEU A 135 9.21 7.58 15.04
C LEU A 135 8.10 7.82 14.01
N THR A 136 6.86 8.05 14.45
CA THR A 136 5.82 8.51 13.52
C THR A 136 5.90 10.00 13.21
N GLU A 137 6.55 10.81 14.05
CA GLU A 137 6.72 12.26 13.82
C GLU A 137 7.49 12.57 12.53
N GLY A 138 8.58 11.83 12.25
CA GLY A 138 9.36 12.02 11.02
C GLY A 138 8.57 11.67 9.75
N PHE A 139 7.78 10.59 9.81
CA PHE A 139 6.90 10.19 8.71
C PHE A 139 5.74 11.17 8.56
N ARG A 140 5.12 11.55 9.69
CA ARG A 140 4.05 12.54 9.76
C ARG A 140 4.47 13.85 9.10
N LYS A 141 5.69 14.36 9.33
CA LYS A 141 6.19 15.57 8.65
C LYS A 141 6.26 15.45 7.13
N VAL A 142 6.67 14.31 6.58
CA VAL A 142 6.63 14.10 5.13
C VAL A 142 5.20 14.19 4.63
N PHE A 143 4.27 13.54 5.33
CA PHE A 143 2.85 13.52 4.97
C PHE A 143 2.11 14.83 5.21
N GLU A 144 2.53 15.63 6.18
CA GLU A 144 1.90 16.90 6.54
C GLU A 144 2.51 18.11 5.82
N THR A 145 3.70 17.96 5.23
CA THR A 145 4.40 19.08 4.58
C THR A 145 4.50 18.90 3.07
N ILE A 146 4.97 17.75 2.59
CA ILE A 146 5.28 17.55 1.18
C ILE A 146 4.01 17.25 0.39
N PHE A 147 3.19 16.30 0.85
CA PHE A 147 1.99 15.89 0.12
C PHE A 147 0.91 16.97 -0.01
N PRO A 148 0.59 17.77 1.02
CA PRO A 148 -0.42 18.82 0.90
C PRO A 148 0.00 19.91 -0.08
N ALA A 149 1.30 20.28 -0.09
CA ALA A 149 1.85 21.23 -1.05
C ALA A 149 1.71 20.72 -2.49
N ARG A 150 2.11 19.46 -2.73
CA ARG A 150 2.01 18.81 -4.05
C ARG A 150 0.57 18.64 -4.52
N LYS A 151 -0.34 18.27 -3.63
CA LYS A 151 -1.78 18.20 -3.90
C LYS A 151 -2.30 19.58 -4.33
N GLY A 152 -1.98 20.63 -3.58
CA GLY A 152 -2.37 22.00 -3.90
C GLY A 152 -1.83 22.50 -5.25
N ASP A 153 -0.58 22.15 -5.57
CA ASP A 153 0.03 22.46 -6.87
C ASP A 153 -0.72 21.80 -8.04
N LEU A 154 -1.11 20.53 -7.89
CA LEU A 154 -1.90 19.81 -8.90
C LEU A 154 -3.32 20.39 -9.02
N GLU A 155 -4.01 20.62 -7.91
CA GLU A 155 -5.37 21.20 -7.92
C GLU A 155 -5.40 22.58 -8.59
N LYS A 156 -4.36 23.39 -8.36
CA LYS A 156 -4.18 24.67 -9.05
C LYS A 156 -3.91 24.46 -10.54
N ALA A 157 -3.02 23.54 -10.89
CA ALA A 157 -2.69 23.26 -12.28
C ALA A 157 -3.90 22.78 -13.09
N LEU A 158 -4.74 21.92 -12.52
CA LEU A 158 -5.97 21.42 -13.15
C LEU A 158 -6.95 22.55 -13.49
N LYS A 159 -6.93 23.67 -12.74
CA LYS A 159 -7.85 24.81 -12.96
C LYS A 159 -7.32 25.82 -13.97
N THR A 160 -6.02 26.13 -13.94
CA THR A 160 -5.50 27.34 -14.61
C THR A 160 -4.29 27.10 -15.51
N ALA A 161 -3.64 25.93 -15.44
CA ALA A 161 -2.39 25.70 -16.15
C ALA A 161 -2.60 25.07 -17.53
N THR A 162 -1.56 25.15 -18.36
CA THR A 162 -1.53 24.44 -19.64
C THR A 162 -1.54 22.92 -19.43
N ARG A 163 -1.96 22.15 -20.44
CA ARG A 163 -1.96 20.68 -20.35
C ARG A 163 -0.59 20.11 -19.99
N ARG A 164 0.49 20.70 -20.52
CA ARG A 164 1.87 20.28 -20.22
C ARG A 164 2.23 20.49 -18.75
N GLU A 165 1.78 21.58 -18.14
CA GLU A 165 1.99 21.86 -16.72
C GLU A 165 1.14 20.96 -15.84
N GLN A 166 -0.10 20.65 -16.26
CA GLN A 166 -0.94 19.66 -15.58
C GLN A 166 -0.27 18.29 -15.54
N ILE A 167 0.24 17.80 -16.69
CA ILE A 167 0.95 16.51 -16.77
C ILE A 167 2.18 16.50 -15.87
N ARG A 168 2.94 17.60 -15.78
CA ARG A 168 4.10 17.71 -14.88
C ARG A 168 3.71 17.65 -13.41
N SER A 169 2.70 18.42 -13.00
CA SER A 169 2.20 18.39 -11.61
C SER A 169 1.63 17.03 -11.25
N GLU A 170 0.95 16.37 -12.20
CA GLU A 170 0.40 15.04 -12.03
C GLU A 170 1.52 13.99 -11.87
N ALA A 171 2.53 14.04 -12.74
CA ALA A 171 3.68 13.15 -12.66
C ALA A 171 4.45 13.33 -11.34
N ALA A 172 4.61 14.56 -10.86
CA ALA A 172 5.23 14.85 -9.58
C ALA A 172 4.43 14.23 -8.41
N LEU A 173 3.11 14.46 -8.37
CA LEU A 173 2.27 13.90 -7.30
C LEU A 173 2.24 12.37 -7.33
N ARG A 174 2.20 11.76 -8.52
CA ARG A 174 2.24 10.29 -8.68
C ARG A 174 3.59 9.70 -8.29
N THR A 175 4.68 10.38 -8.58
CA THR A 175 6.03 9.96 -8.12
C THR A 175 6.09 9.99 -6.61
N ASP A 176 5.68 11.10 -6.01
CA ASP A 176 5.71 11.26 -4.55
C ASP A 176 4.78 10.23 -3.88
N TYR A 177 3.60 9.95 -4.43
CA TYR A 177 2.68 8.95 -3.88
C TYR A 177 3.13 7.50 -4.13
N HIS A 178 3.25 7.07 -5.39
CA HIS A 178 3.48 5.65 -5.72
C HIS A 178 4.93 5.21 -5.49
N VAL A 179 5.93 6.07 -5.71
CA VAL A 179 7.34 5.68 -5.55
C VAL A 179 7.81 5.90 -4.13
N ILE A 180 7.50 7.05 -3.54
CA ILE A 180 7.98 7.38 -2.19
C ILE A 180 7.01 6.84 -1.13
N GLY A 181 5.70 7.08 -1.28
CA GLY A 181 4.67 6.61 -0.35
C GLY A 181 4.53 5.09 -0.32
N GLU A 182 4.09 4.50 -1.43
CA GLU A 182 3.86 3.05 -1.55
C GLU A 182 5.20 2.30 -1.68
N GLY A 183 6.07 2.70 -2.61
CA GLY A 183 7.36 2.04 -2.84
C GLY A 183 8.28 2.06 -1.61
N LEU A 184 8.92 3.19 -1.32
CA LEU A 184 9.87 3.27 -0.21
C LEU A 184 9.18 3.16 1.15
N GLY A 185 8.01 3.77 1.30
CA GLY A 185 7.30 3.85 2.56
C GLY A 185 6.75 2.50 3.02
N ALA A 186 5.93 1.86 2.20
CA ALA A 186 5.30 0.60 2.57
C ALA A 186 6.27 -0.58 2.54
N ILE A 187 7.16 -0.68 1.54
CA ILE A 187 8.12 -1.81 1.46
C ILE A 187 9.01 -1.86 2.71
N THR A 188 9.50 -0.70 3.18
CA THR A 188 10.33 -0.68 4.41
C THR A 188 9.56 -1.14 5.64
N GLY A 189 8.27 -0.81 5.75
CA GLY A 189 7.38 -1.31 6.80
C GLY A 189 7.16 -2.83 6.72
N ILE A 190 6.80 -3.33 5.53
CA ILE A 190 6.61 -4.77 5.28
C ILE A 190 7.88 -5.55 5.60
N TRP A 191 9.05 -5.05 5.19
CA TRP A 191 10.34 -5.68 5.49
C TRP A 191 10.63 -5.74 6.98
N GLY A 192 10.39 -4.65 7.71
CA GLY A 192 10.54 -4.60 9.16
C GLY A 192 9.66 -5.62 9.87
N MET A 193 8.37 -5.68 9.51
CA MET A 193 7.43 -6.68 10.04
C MET A 193 7.87 -8.11 9.74
N ASN A 194 8.25 -8.39 8.48
CA ASN A 194 8.70 -9.73 8.09
C ASN A 194 9.99 -10.14 8.81
N ALA A 195 10.93 -9.22 9.02
CA ALA A 195 12.14 -9.50 9.79
C ALA A 195 11.83 -9.86 11.24
N ALA A 196 11.01 -9.05 11.91
CA ALA A 196 10.60 -9.30 13.29
C ALA A 196 9.81 -10.62 13.43
N MET A 197 8.91 -10.93 12.49
CA MET A 197 8.19 -12.20 12.48
C MET A 197 9.11 -13.41 12.26
N ARG A 198 10.15 -13.29 11.42
CA ARG A 198 11.17 -14.35 11.23
C ARG A 198 11.95 -14.62 12.50
N GLU A 199 12.36 -13.58 13.20
CA GLU A 199 13.07 -13.74 14.48
C GLU A 199 12.20 -14.47 15.51
N LEU A 200 10.90 -14.15 15.58
CA LEU A 200 9.95 -14.85 16.44
C LEU A 200 9.76 -16.32 16.04
N LYS A 201 9.64 -16.61 14.74
CA LYS A 201 9.51 -17.99 14.24
C LYS A 201 10.76 -18.82 14.57
N ASN A 202 11.95 -18.23 14.40
CA ASN A 202 13.20 -18.92 14.73
C ASN A 202 13.33 -19.16 16.24
N ALA A 203 12.97 -18.18 17.07
CA ALA A 203 13.04 -18.28 18.52
C ALA A 203 12.04 -19.29 19.12
N SER A 204 10.95 -19.58 18.41
CA SER A 204 9.91 -20.54 18.81
C SER A 204 10.11 -21.95 18.24
N GLY A 205 11.26 -22.24 17.61
CA GLY A 205 11.52 -23.56 17.03
C GLY A 205 10.76 -23.83 15.73
N GLY A 206 10.35 -22.77 15.01
CA GLY A 206 9.72 -22.86 13.70
C GLY A 206 8.20 -22.59 13.69
N GLU A 207 7.58 -22.40 14.84
CA GLU A 207 6.15 -22.13 14.95
C GLU A 207 5.80 -20.65 14.66
N SER A 208 4.63 -20.39 14.08
CA SER A 208 4.18 -19.01 13.91
C SER A 208 3.67 -18.46 15.25
N VAL A 209 4.36 -17.45 15.79
CA VAL A 209 3.99 -16.82 17.08
C VAL A 209 2.79 -15.88 16.93
N LEU A 210 2.66 -15.20 15.78
CA LEU A 210 1.56 -14.28 15.48
C LEU A 210 0.92 -14.61 14.11
N PRO A 211 0.24 -15.76 13.97
CA PRO A 211 -0.36 -16.19 12.70
C PRO A 211 -1.38 -15.18 12.13
N GLY A 212 -2.14 -14.46 12.95
CA GLY A 212 -3.04 -13.41 12.49
C GLY A 212 -2.29 -12.22 11.86
N LEU A 213 -1.22 -11.75 12.51
CA LEU A 213 -0.35 -10.70 11.97
C LEU A 213 0.33 -11.14 10.68
N ALA A 214 0.81 -12.38 10.61
CA ALA A 214 1.43 -12.91 9.40
C ALA A 214 0.46 -12.90 8.21
N SER A 215 -0.79 -13.31 8.43
CA SER A 215 -1.85 -13.24 7.41
C SER A 215 -2.14 -11.80 6.99
N LEU A 216 -2.21 -10.86 7.94
CA LEU A 216 -2.41 -9.44 7.65
C LEU A 216 -1.25 -8.88 6.81
N VAL A 217 0.00 -9.14 7.19
CA VAL A 217 1.18 -8.67 6.46
C VAL A 217 1.22 -9.22 5.04
N GLY A 218 0.80 -10.49 4.84
CA GLY A 218 0.64 -11.08 3.51
C GLY A 218 -0.39 -10.32 2.65
N ALA A 219 -1.56 -10.02 3.23
CA ALA A 219 -2.62 -9.28 2.53
C ALA A 219 -2.17 -7.84 2.18
N VAL A 220 -1.56 -7.13 3.13
CA VAL A 220 -1.01 -5.78 2.92
C VAL A 220 0.05 -5.82 1.82
N THR A 221 0.99 -6.77 1.88
CA THR A 221 2.02 -6.95 0.85
C THR A 221 1.42 -7.09 -0.55
N LEU A 222 0.37 -7.89 -0.70
CA LEU A 222 -0.28 -8.11 -1.98
C LEU A 222 -0.99 -6.85 -2.51
N VAL A 223 -1.60 -6.05 -1.61
CA VAL A 223 -2.17 -4.74 -1.94
C VAL A 223 -1.09 -3.79 -2.44
N GLU A 224 -0.05 -3.55 -1.64
CA GLU A 224 0.99 -2.56 -1.94
C GLU A 224 1.72 -2.91 -3.25
N ARG A 225 1.98 -4.19 -3.53
CA ARG A 225 2.56 -4.64 -4.80
C ARG A 225 1.72 -4.20 -6.00
N ARG A 226 0.40 -4.32 -5.92
CA ARG A 226 -0.52 -3.93 -7.00
C ARG A 226 -0.61 -2.42 -7.16
N ASN A 227 -0.63 -1.68 -6.05
CA ASN A 227 -0.64 -0.22 -6.07
C ASN A 227 0.64 0.36 -6.69
N ILE A 228 1.80 -0.21 -6.35
CA ILE A 228 3.09 0.14 -6.97
C ILE A 228 3.08 -0.19 -8.46
N ALA A 229 2.58 -1.39 -8.83
CA ALA A 229 2.41 -1.80 -10.22
C ALA A 229 1.63 -0.78 -11.05
N PHE A 230 0.47 -0.41 -10.53
CA PHE A 230 -0.43 0.54 -11.15
C PHE A 230 0.23 1.90 -11.29
N GLY A 231 0.86 2.40 -10.23
CA GLY A 231 1.57 3.67 -10.23
C GLY A 231 2.68 3.75 -11.28
N LEU A 232 3.50 2.70 -11.39
CA LEU A 232 4.55 2.61 -12.41
C LEU A 232 3.96 2.61 -13.83
N SER A 233 2.88 1.86 -14.06
CA SER A 233 2.22 1.78 -15.35
C SER A 233 1.66 3.15 -15.79
N GLU A 234 0.96 3.83 -14.89
CA GLU A 234 0.40 5.15 -15.15
C GLU A 234 1.47 6.23 -15.39
N MET A 235 2.59 6.18 -14.65
CA MET A 235 3.72 7.08 -14.91
C MET A 235 4.32 6.83 -16.30
N GLY A 236 4.33 5.57 -16.76
CA GLY A 236 4.69 5.21 -18.12
C GLY A 236 3.75 5.81 -19.18
N GLU A 237 2.44 5.77 -18.95
CA GLU A 237 1.43 6.41 -19.83
C GLU A 237 1.60 7.93 -19.87
N LEU A 238 1.80 8.57 -18.72
CA LEU A 238 2.06 10.02 -18.63
C LEU A 238 3.35 10.43 -19.34
N ALA A 239 4.41 9.63 -19.21
CA ALA A 239 5.64 9.86 -19.95
C ALA A 239 5.40 9.72 -21.46
N ARG A 240 4.60 8.73 -21.89
CA ARG A 240 4.21 8.61 -23.30
C ARG A 240 3.43 9.84 -23.79
N GLU A 241 2.46 10.31 -23.03
CA GLU A 241 1.68 11.53 -23.34
C GLU A 241 2.57 12.78 -23.43
N ALA A 242 3.53 12.93 -22.51
CA ALA A 242 4.39 14.10 -22.41
C ALA A 242 5.47 14.18 -23.51
N TYR A 243 6.02 13.02 -23.92
CA TYR A 243 7.21 12.95 -24.76
C TYR A 243 6.95 12.37 -26.16
N PHE A 244 5.82 11.71 -26.36
CA PHE A 244 5.39 11.17 -27.66
C PHE A 244 3.96 11.62 -28.01
N PRO A 245 3.68 12.94 -28.02
CA PRO A 245 2.39 13.43 -28.47
C PRO A 245 2.29 13.12 -29.96
N THR A 246 1.53 12.09 -30.34
CA THR A 246 1.21 11.70 -31.73
C THR A 246 2.37 11.24 -32.63
N VAL A 247 2.53 9.91 -32.77
CA VAL A 247 2.87 9.28 -34.07
C VAL A 247 1.59 8.93 -34.87
N ILE A 248 0.41 9.14 -34.29
CA ILE A 248 -0.89 8.85 -34.94
C ILE A 248 -1.60 10.18 -35.28
N SER A 249 -1.04 10.90 -36.24
CA SER A 249 -1.75 11.94 -36.99
C SER A 249 -1.32 11.99 -38.47
N SER A 250 -0.69 10.92 -38.97
CA SER A 250 -0.36 10.76 -40.39
C SER A 250 -0.35 9.28 -40.82
N VAL A 251 -1.47 8.57 -40.65
CA VAL A 251 -1.89 7.45 -41.52
C VAL A 251 -3.38 7.58 -41.74
#